data_AF-A0A0F2LBA1-F1
#
_entry.id   AF-A0A0F2LBA1-F1
#
_cell.length_a   1.000
_cell.length_b   1.000
_cell.length_c   1.000
_cell.angle_alpha   90.00
_cell.angle_beta   90.00
_cell.angle_gamma   90.00
#
_symmetry.space_group_name_H-M   'P 1'
#
loop_
_entity.id
_entity.type
_entity.pdbx_description
1 polymer ?
#
loop_
_entity_poly.entity_id
_entity_poly.type
_entity_poly.pdbx_seq_one_letter_code
_entity_poly.pdbx_strand_id
1 'polypeptide(L)'
;MERADIYVRNLEEAFNSLRHLDSDERVREVVELARAYLRDSKYYLSRGDVLTSVATSAYAEGLLDALRLLGYIDFQWHRPSEVEKNYKKVLIAGTFEILHPGHVYYMEQAWRLGRVTAVISRDVNAARIKGRNVIIPAENRARVVSSIYYVHKARLGYEDDMLRVVEEERPDVILLGSNQPFKEAELQEKLRRRGLETQVLRASPYDCELCSTSKIIGRILNELCPREL
;
A
#
# COMPACT_ATOMS: atom_id res chain seq x y z
N MET A 1 -10.44 2.51 -7.53
CA MET A 1 -11.37 3.64 -7.41
C MET A 1 -10.75 4.76 -6.57
N GLU A 2 -10.21 4.47 -5.37
CA GLU A 2 -9.57 5.47 -4.50
C GLU A 2 -8.47 6.32 -5.16
N ARG A 3 -7.52 5.71 -5.89
CA ARG A 3 -6.36 6.49 -6.38
C ARG A 3 -6.71 7.61 -7.36
N ALA A 4 -7.56 7.37 -8.35
CA ALA A 4 -7.93 8.40 -9.33
C ALA A 4 -8.71 9.55 -8.66
N ASP A 5 -9.54 9.23 -7.67
CA ASP A 5 -10.25 10.22 -6.86
C ASP A 5 -9.28 11.11 -6.07
N ILE A 6 -8.17 10.56 -5.56
CA ILE A 6 -7.11 11.37 -4.92
C ILE A 6 -6.50 12.37 -5.90
N TYR A 7 -6.16 11.96 -7.13
CA TYR A 7 -5.60 12.86 -8.14
C TYR A 7 -6.57 14.00 -8.47
N VAL A 8 -7.84 13.67 -8.69
CA VAL A 8 -8.89 14.66 -8.98
C VAL A 8 -9.07 15.63 -7.81
N ARG A 9 -9.14 15.15 -6.56
CA ARG A 9 -9.25 16.00 -5.37
C ARG A 9 -8.03 16.88 -5.14
N ASN A 10 -6.82 16.34 -5.36
CA ASN A 10 -5.59 17.12 -5.21
C ASN A 10 -5.55 18.28 -6.21
N LEU A 11 -6.01 18.01 -7.44
CA LEU A 11 -6.16 19.02 -8.47
C LEU A 11 -7.21 20.08 -8.09
N GLU A 12 -8.36 19.69 -7.49
CA GLU A 12 -9.31 20.65 -6.92
C GLU A 12 -8.66 21.56 -5.87
N GLU A 13 -7.92 20.98 -4.92
CA GLU A 13 -7.23 21.75 -3.86
C GLU A 13 -6.12 22.66 -4.41
N ALA A 14 -5.41 22.23 -5.46
CA ALA A 14 -4.45 23.09 -6.16
C ALA A 14 -5.14 24.32 -6.76
N PHE A 15 -6.31 24.16 -7.38
CA PHE A 15 -7.10 25.29 -7.87
C PHE A 15 -7.67 26.17 -6.75
N ASN A 16 -8.04 25.59 -5.61
CA ASN A 16 -8.53 26.34 -4.44
C ASN A 16 -7.41 27.16 -3.78
N SER A 17 -6.17 26.66 -3.82
CA SER A 17 -4.99 27.31 -3.23
C SER A 17 -4.25 28.25 -4.18
N LEU A 18 -4.78 28.46 -5.39
CA LEU A 18 -4.14 29.22 -6.46
C LEU A 18 -4.02 30.72 -6.11
N ARG A 19 -2.80 31.24 -6.26
CA ARG A 19 -2.37 32.60 -5.90
C ARG A 19 -1.50 33.18 -7.02
N HIS A 20 -1.23 34.49 -6.93
CA HIS A 20 -0.29 35.20 -7.82
C HIS A 20 -0.58 34.99 -9.31
N LEU A 21 -1.85 35.11 -9.72
CA LEU A 21 -2.22 34.96 -11.14
C LEU A 21 -1.63 36.12 -11.96
N ASP A 22 -0.72 35.82 -12.89
CA ASP A 22 -0.21 36.80 -13.84
C ASP A 22 -1.37 37.49 -14.62
N SER A 23 -1.15 38.75 -14.99
CA SER A 23 -2.13 39.53 -15.75
C SER A 23 -2.19 39.18 -17.24
N ASP A 24 -1.19 38.44 -17.77
CA ASP A 24 -1.16 37.98 -19.16
C ASP A 24 -2.37 37.08 -19.46
N GLU A 25 -3.13 37.48 -20.48
CA GLU A 25 -4.32 36.79 -20.94
C GLU A 25 -4.04 35.33 -21.32
N ARG A 26 -2.86 35.04 -21.89
CA ARG A 26 -2.46 33.68 -22.26
C ARG A 26 -2.25 32.79 -21.04
N VAL A 27 -1.75 33.35 -19.93
CA VAL A 27 -1.62 32.61 -18.66
C VAL A 27 -3.01 32.24 -18.15
N ARG A 28 -3.97 33.18 -18.20
CA ARG A 28 -5.35 32.92 -17.79
C ARG A 28 -6.03 31.87 -18.66
N GLU A 29 -5.81 31.89 -19.97
CA GLU A 29 -6.31 30.86 -20.89
C GLU A 29 -5.79 29.47 -20.55
N VAL A 30 -4.48 29.34 -20.25
CA VAL A 30 -3.89 28.05 -19.86
C VAL A 30 -4.45 27.57 -18.52
N VAL A 31 -4.68 28.46 -17.55
CA VAL A 31 -5.32 28.12 -16.27
C VAL A 31 -6.76 27.65 -16.50
N GLU A 32 -7.53 28.31 -17.35
CA GLU A 32 -8.90 27.90 -17.68
C GLU A 32 -8.95 26.58 -18.47
N LEU A 33 -7.97 26.34 -19.34
CA LEU A 33 -7.80 25.06 -20.01
C LEU A 33 -7.52 23.94 -18.99
N ALA A 34 -6.63 24.17 -18.02
CA ALA A 34 -6.40 23.23 -16.93
C ALA A 34 -7.67 22.98 -16.08
N ARG A 35 -8.50 24.01 -15.84
CA ARG A 35 -9.81 23.84 -15.17
C ARG A 35 -10.77 23.00 -16.01
N ALA A 36 -10.74 23.12 -17.34
CA ALA A 36 -11.55 22.27 -18.22
C ALA A 36 -11.16 20.79 -18.07
N TYR A 37 -9.86 20.49 -18.06
CA TYR A 37 -9.38 19.14 -17.82
C TYR A 37 -9.74 18.58 -16.43
N LEU A 38 -9.81 19.43 -15.39
CA LEU A 38 -10.36 19.01 -14.09
C LEU A 38 -11.86 18.65 -14.17
N ARG A 39 -12.65 19.38 -14.97
CA ARG A 39 -14.07 19.02 -15.17
C ARG A 39 -14.20 17.69 -15.91
N ASP A 40 -13.36 17.48 -16.93
CA ASP A 40 -13.31 16.23 -17.67
C ASP A 40 -12.90 15.07 -16.77
N SER A 41 -11.88 15.25 -15.93
CA SER A 41 -11.41 14.20 -15.04
C SER A 41 -12.48 13.74 -14.05
N LYS A 42 -13.24 14.69 -13.48
CA LYS A 42 -14.43 14.41 -12.65
C LYS A 42 -15.52 13.69 -13.44
N TYR A 43 -15.80 14.13 -14.66
CA TYR A 43 -16.81 13.52 -15.52
C TYR A 43 -16.47 12.06 -15.82
N TYR A 44 -15.27 11.78 -16.32
CA TYR A 44 -14.85 10.42 -16.66
C TYR A 44 -14.77 9.51 -15.43
N LEU A 45 -14.32 10.04 -14.27
CA LEU A 45 -14.34 9.30 -13.01
C LEU A 45 -15.76 8.90 -12.63
N SER A 46 -16.73 9.82 -12.74
CA SER A 46 -18.14 9.55 -12.42
C SER A 46 -18.77 8.47 -13.32
N ARG A 47 -18.23 8.27 -14.52
CA ARG A 47 -18.65 7.26 -15.50
C ARG A 47 -17.91 5.94 -15.35
N GLY A 48 -16.97 5.83 -14.41
CA GLY A 48 -16.13 4.66 -14.21
C GLY A 48 -14.94 4.54 -15.17
N ASP A 49 -14.71 5.52 -16.04
CA ASP A 49 -13.55 5.57 -16.93
C ASP A 49 -12.35 6.16 -16.18
N VAL A 50 -11.70 5.29 -15.39
CA VAL A 50 -10.57 5.64 -14.53
C VAL A 50 -9.36 6.07 -15.34
N LEU A 51 -9.10 5.43 -16.48
CA LEU A 51 -7.89 5.71 -17.27
C LEU A 51 -7.95 7.11 -17.88
N THR A 52 -9.08 7.47 -18.51
CA THR A 52 -9.27 8.79 -19.11
C THR A 52 -9.32 9.88 -18.03
N SER A 53 -9.90 9.58 -16.86
CA SER A 53 -9.88 10.49 -15.71
C SER A 53 -8.46 10.81 -15.22
N VAL A 54 -7.59 9.80 -15.10
CA VAL A 54 -6.19 10.00 -14.70
C VAL A 54 -5.42 10.75 -15.79
N ALA A 55 -5.63 10.41 -17.07
CA ALA A 55 -4.97 11.10 -18.18
C ALA A 55 -5.28 12.60 -18.24
N THR A 56 -6.56 12.96 -18.09
CA THR A 56 -7.01 14.36 -18.04
C THR A 56 -6.52 15.09 -16.78
N SER A 57 -6.48 14.41 -15.63
CA SER A 57 -5.89 14.97 -14.39
C SER A 57 -4.40 15.29 -14.58
N ALA A 58 -3.62 14.34 -15.10
CA ALA A 58 -2.18 14.53 -15.32
C ALA A 58 -1.88 15.67 -16.32
N TYR A 59 -2.74 15.86 -17.32
CA TYR A 59 -2.60 16.98 -18.25
C TYR A 59 -2.78 18.33 -17.55
N ALA A 60 -3.83 18.45 -16.71
CA ALA A 60 -4.07 19.65 -15.92
C ALA A 60 -2.92 19.93 -14.92
N GLU A 61 -2.42 18.89 -14.23
CA GLU A 61 -1.26 18.98 -13.34
C GLU A 61 -0.04 19.54 -14.07
N GLY A 62 0.28 19.00 -15.25
CA GLY A 62 1.41 19.44 -16.06
C GLY A 62 1.31 20.90 -16.51
N LEU A 63 0.11 21.37 -16.90
CA LEU A 63 -0.13 22.77 -17.23
C LEU A 63 0.12 23.69 -16.03
N LEU A 64 -0.44 23.35 -14.86
CA LEU A 64 -0.27 24.13 -13.64
C LEU A 64 1.19 24.16 -13.19
N ASP A 65 1.86 23.00 -13.15
CA ASP A 65 3.26 22.89 -12.77
C ASP A 65 4.17 23.70 -13.69
N ALA A 66 3.92 23.66 -15.00
CA ALA A 66 4.69 24.47 -15.96
C ALA A 66 4.54 25.97 -15.67
N LEU A 67 3.32 26.46 -15.46
CA LEU A 67 3.08 27.88 -15.14
C LEU A 67 3.74 28.28 -13.80
N ARG A 68 3.67 27.42 -12.79
CA ARG A 68 4.31 27.67 -11.48
C ARG A 68 5.83 27.68 -11.58
N LEU A 69 6.42 26.74 -12.30
CA LEU A 69 7.87 26.69 -12.54
C LEU A 69 8.39 27.94 -13.26
N LEU A 70 7.57 28.50 -14.14
CA LEU A 70 7.87 29.75 -14.85
C LEU A 70 7.58 31.00 -14.02
N GLY A 71 7.04 30.86 -12.81
CA GLY A 71 6.77 31.96 -11.88
C GLY A 71 5.49 32.76 -12.17
N TYR A 72 4.61 32.26 -13.05
CA TYR A 72 3.37 32.96 -13.45
C TYR A 72 2.18 32.74 -12.50
N ILE A 73 2.21 31.66 -11.72
CA ILE A 73 1.21 31.33 -10.71
C ILE A 73 1.90 30.68 -9.51
N ASP A 74 1.23 30.64 -8.37
CA ASP A 74 1.63 29.83 -7.23
C ASP A 74 0.42 29.04 -6.69
N PHE A 75 0.67 27.85 -6.17
CA PHE A 75 -0.35 26.97 -5.57
C PHE A 75 0.33 25.84 -4.80
N GLN A 76 -0.45 25.15 -3.97
CA GLN A 76 0.05 24.04 -3.16
C GLN A 76 -0.41 22.70 -3.70
N TRP A 77 0.55 21.80 -3.93
CA TRP A 77 0.24 20.38 -4.01
C TRP A 77 0.20 19.82 -2.60
N HIS A 78 -0.82 19.01 -2.34
CA HIS A 78 -0.90 18.25 -1.11
C HIS A 78 -0.41 16.83 -1.38
N ARG A 79 0.24 16.22 -0.38
CA ARG A 79 0.53 14.79 -0.43
C ARG A 79 -0.80 14.03 -0.49
N PRO A 80 -0.86 12.83 -1.09
CA PRO A 80 -2.07 12.01 -1.07
C PRO A 80 -2.71 11.88 0.33
N SER A 81 -1.90 11.77 1.39
CA SER A 81 -2.34 11.72 2.79
C SER A 81 -2.89 13.04 3.37
N GLU A 82 -2.65 14.17 2.70
CA GLU A 82 -3.15 15.50 3.09
C GLU A 82 -4.45 15.83 2.34
N VAL A 83 -4.54 15.42 1.06
CA VAL A 83 -5.77 15.47 0.23
C VAL A 83 -6.82 14.51 0.77
N GLU A 84 -6.36 13.33 1.18
CA GLU A 84 -7.18 12.30 1.75
C GLU A 84 -6.91 12.25 3.24
N LYS A 85 -7.73 12.96 4.01
CA LYS A 85 -7.71 12.91 5.48
C LYS A 85 -7.81 11.48 6.06
N ASN A 86 -8.08 10.46 5.23
CA ASN A 86 -8.30 9.06 5.59
C ASN A 86 -7.71 8.04 4.57
N TYR A 87 -6.50 8.23 4.01
CA TYR A 87 -5.89 7.11 3.26
C TYR A 87 -5.55 5.99 4.24
N LYS A 88 -6.38 4.94 4.26
CA LYS A 88 -6.30 3.86 5.26
C LYS A 88 -4.92 3.23 5.26
N LYS A 89 -4.27 3.22 6.42
CA LYS A 89 -3.03 2.49 6.67
C LYS A 89 -3.36 1.03 6.95
N VAL A 90 -2.81 0.15 6.14
CA VAL A 90 -2.98 -1.29 6.25
C VAL A 90 -1.67 -1.90 6.71
N LEU A 91 -1.71 -2.67 7.79
CA LEU A 91 -0.56 -3.42 8.26
C LEU A 91 -0.79 -4.91 7.98
N ILE A 92 0.19 -5.53 7.34
CA ILE A 92 0.28 -6.98 7.22
C ILE A 92 1.54 -7.45 7.92
N ALA A 93 1.49 -8.63 8.54
CA ALA A 93 2.65 -9.25 9.14
C ALA A 93 2.85 -10.66 8.59
N GLY A 94 4.11 -11.09 8.46
CA GLY A 94 4.42 -12.44 8.02
C GLY A 94 5.91 -12.73 7.95
N THR A 95 6.24 -14.01 7.79
CA THR A 95 7.63 -14.42 7.52
C THR A 95 8.02 -14.07 6.09
N PHE A 96 7.16 -14.32 5.08
CA PHE A 96 7.47 -14.07 3.66
C PHE A 96 8.85 -14.63 3.24
N GLU A 97 9.10 -15.90 3.60
CA GLU A 97 10.40 -16.53 3.41
C GLU A 97 10.71 -16.76 1.92
N ILE A 98 9.99 -17.67 1.28
CA ILE A 98 10.01 -17.82 -0.17
C ILE A 98 8.71 -17.24 -0.71
N LEU A 99 8.79 -16.18 -1.51
CA LEU A 99 7.61 -15.58 -2.13
C LEU A 99 6.97 -16.56 -3.12
N HIS A 100 5.65 -16.53 -3.16
CA HIS A 100 4.82 -17.41 -3.99
C HIS A 100 3.46 -16.74 -4.23
N PRO A 101 2.62 -17.24 -5.17
CA PRO A 101 1.36 -16.60 -5.54
C PRO A 101 0.44 -16.29 -4.34
N GLY A 102 0.37 -17.18 -3.35
CA GLY A 102 -0.39 -16.92 -2.12
C GLY A 102 0.06 -15.67 -1.33
N HIS A 103 1.36 -15.36 -1.29
CA HIS A 103 1.84 -14.13 -0.67
C HIS A 103 1.48 -12.90 -1.51
N VAL A 104 1.61 -12.99 -2.83
CA VAL A 104 1.27 -11.89 -3.75
C VAL A 104 -0.22 -11.56 -3.65
N TYR A 105 -1.09 -12.56 -3.67
CA TYR A 105 -2.54 -12.38 -3.51
C TYR A 105 -2.91 -11.78 -2.15
N TYR A 106 -2.22 -12.20 -1.07
CA TYR A 106 -2.42 -11.61 0.25
C TYR A 106 -2.02 -10.12 0.30
N MET A 107 -0.88 -9.75 -0.31
CA MET A 107 -0.46 -8.35 -0.42
C MET A 107 -1.38 -7.54 -1.33
N GLU A 108 -1.89 -8.13 -2.42
CA GLU A 108 -2.87 -7.51 -3.30
C GLU A 108 -4.18 -7.20 -2.57
N GLN A 109 -4.67 -8.14 -1.75
CA GLN A 109 -5.85 -7.88 -0.91
C GLN A 109 -5.60 -6.73 0.07
N ALA A 110 -4.43 -6.69 0.72
CA ALA A 110 -4.06 -5.59 1.60
C ALA A 110 -4.01 -4.25 0.85
N TRP A 111 -3.48 -4.24 -0.37
CA TRP A 111 -3.38 -3.06 -1.22
C TRP A 111 -4.73 -2.47 -1.59
N ARG A 112 -5.75 -3.31 -1.78
CA ARG A 112 -7.12 -2.85 -2.05
C ARG A 112 -7.79 -2.19 -0.84
N LEU A 113 -7.22 -2.37 0.36
CA LEU A 113 -7.71 -1.75 1.59
C LEU A 113 -7.01 -0.43 1.92
N GLY A 114 -5.89 -0.10 1.26
CA GLY A 114 -5.15 1.14 1.46
C GLY A 114 -3.62 1.01 1.39
N ARG A 115 -2.91 1.87 2.12
CA ARG A 115 -1.44 1.95 2.13
C ARG A 115 -0.81 0.82 2.94
N VAL A 116 -0.11 -0.09 2.28
CA VAL A 116 0.40 -1.31 2.91
C VAL A 116 1.78 -1.11 3.54
N THR A 117 1.86 -1.35 4.84
CA THR A 117 3.11 -1.59 5.56
C THR A 117 3.23 -3.09 5.87
N ALA A 118 4.26 -3.73 5.33
CA ALA A 118 4.59 -5.12 5.57
C ALA A 118 5.60 -5.26 6.71
N VAL A 119 5.19 -5.95 7.78
CA VAL A 119 6.03 -6.26 8.93
C VAL A 119 6.61 -7.65 8.76
N ILE A 120 7.93 -7.70 8.65
CA ILE A 120 8.70 -8.92 8.43
C ILE A 120 9.08 -9.49 9.80
N SER A 121 8.62 -10.70 10.09
CA SER A 121 8.97 -11.37 11.36
C SER A 121 10.49 -11.54 11.46
N ARG A 122 11.06 -11.31 12.65
CA ARG A 122 12.46 -11.63 12.96
C ARG A 122 12.71 -13.13 12.84
N ASP A 123 13.94 -13.52 12.53
CA ASP A 123 14.28 -14.93 12.28
C ASP A 123 13.98 -15.82 13.49
N VAL A 124 14.30 -15.35 14.70
CA VAL A 124 14.00 -16.05 15.96
C VAL A 124 12.50 -16.29 16.16
N ASN A 125 11.66 -15.30 15.84
CA ASN A 125 10.20 -15.40 15.99
C ASN A 125 9.62 -16.36 14.95
N ALA A 126 10.05 -16.22 13.70
CA ALA A 126 9.62 -17.09 12.63
C ALA A 126 10.06 -18.54 12.85
N ALA A 127 11.26 -18.77 13.37
CA ALA A 127 11.76 -20.10 13.69
C ALA A 127 10.94 -20.76 14.81
N ARG A 128 10.62 -20.01 15.86
CA ARG A 128 9.76 -20.48 16.96
C ARG A 128 8.38 -20.92 16.49
N ILE A 129 7.76 -20.14 15.60
CA ILE A 129 6.42 -20.44 15.05
C ILE A 129 6.48 -21.64 14.10
N LYS A 130 7.51 -21.74 13.27
CA LYS A 130 7.63 -22.79 12.25
C LYS A 130 8.20 -24.11 12.78
N GLY A 131 8.82 -24.11 13.96
CA GLY A 131 9.53 -25.28 14.50
C GLY A 131 10.81 -25.64 13.73
N ARG A 132 11.34 -24.73 12.90
CA ARG A 132 12.60 -24.90 12.15
C ARG A 132 13.27 -23.56 11.91
N ASN A 133 14.57 -23.56 11.66
CA ASN A 133 15.29 -22.37 11.23
C ASN A 133 14.71 -21.81 9.92
N VAL A 134 14.70 -20.48 9.80
CA VAL A 134 14.37 -19.77 8.56
C VAL A 134 15.59 -19.85 7.63
N ILE A 135 15.35 -20.14 6.35
CA ILE A 135 16.39 -20.28 5.33
C ILE A 135 16.89 -18.91 4.89
N ILE A 136 15.98 -17.95 4.73
CA ILE A 136 16.29 -16.60 4.23
C ILE A 136 16.22 -15.60 5.40
N PRO A 137 17.33 -14.91 5.74
CA PRO A 137 17.36 -13.95 6.85
C PRO A 137 16.35 -12.81 6.71
N ALA A 138 15.96 -12.22 7.83
CA ALA A 138 14.91 -11.21 7.92
C ALA A 138 15.16 -9.99 7.02
N GLU A 139 16.40 -9.52 6.96
CA GLU A 139 16.83 -8.36 6.17
C GLU A 139 16.66 -8.62 4.67
N ASN A 140 16.99 -9.84 4.21
CA ASN A 140 16.83 -10.25 2.81
C ASN A 140 15.35 -10.36 2.44
N ARG A 141 14.54 -10.96 3.33
CA ARG A 141 13.08 -11.03 3.15
C ARG A 141 12.46 -9.64 3.06
N ALA A 142 12.89 -8.72 3.92
CA ALA A 142 12.42 -7.33 3.89
C ALA A 142 12.75 -6.62 2.57
N ARG A 143 13.98 -6.81 2.04
CA ARG A 143 14.38 -6.22 0.76
C ARG A 143 13.58 -6.75 -0.42
N VAL A 144 13.28 -8.04 -0.43
CA VAL A 144 12.44 -8.64 -1.47
C VAL A 144 11.01 -8.10 -1.35
N VAL A 145 10.42 -8.13 -0.15
CA VAL A 145 9.04 -7.67 0.08
C VAL A 145 8.87 -6.18 -0.19
N SER A 146 9.87 -5.33 0.11
CA SER A 146 9.82 -3.90 -0.21
C SER A 146 9.80 -3.60 -1.70
N SER A 147 10.16 -4.58 -2.53
CA SER A 147 10.19 -4.43 -4.00
C SER A 147 8.89 -4.89 -4.66
N ILE A 148 7.93 -5.39 -3.88
CA ILE A 148 6.63 -5.83 -4.40
C ILE A 148 5.73 -4.62 -4.57
N TYR A 149 5.13 -4.50 -5.76
CA TYR A 149 4.26 -3.37 -6.15
C TYR A 149 3.19 -3.03 -5.10
N TYR A 150 2.61 -4.05 -4.47
CA TYR A 150 1.54 -3.93 -3.48
C TYR A 150 2.02 -3.49 -2.07
N VAL A 151 3.30 -3.20 -1.88
CA VAL A 151 3.90 -2.87 -0.58
C VAL A 151 4.53 -1.49 -0.63
N HIS A 152 3.98 -0.53 0.13
CA HIS A 152 4.56 0.82 0.21
C HIS A 152 5.79 0.90 1.10
N LYS A 153 5.83 0.06 2.14
CA LYS A 153 6.90 0.03 3.14
C LYS A 153 7.04 -1.39 3.66
N ALA A 154 8.26 -1.92 3.69
CA ALA A 154 8.56 -3.14 4.46
C ALA A 154 9.52 -2.78 5.59
N ARG A 155 9.27 -3.34 6.78
CA ARG A 155 10.14 -3.15 7.95
C ARG A 155 10.20 -4.42 8.80
N LEU A 156 11.24 -4.55 9.60
CA LEU A 156 11.36 -5.65 10.54
C LEU A 156 10.43 -5.42 11.74
N GLY A 157 9.89 -6.53 12.25
CA GLY A 157 9.23 -6.58 13.55
C GLY A 157 10.21 -6.59 14.72
N TYR A 158 9.68 -6.71 15.92
CA TYR A 158 10.47 -6.85 17.16
C TYR A 158 10.45 -8.30 17.66
N GLU A 159 11.50 -8.68 18.39
CA GLU A 159 11.69 -10.04 18.93
C GLU A 159 10.87 -10.26 20.21
N ASP A 160 10.71 -9.21 20.99
CA ASP A 160 10.10 -9.17 22.32
C ASP A 160 8.59 -8.83 22.28
N ASP A 161 8.18 -7.84 21.49
CA ASP A 161 6.78 -7.43 21.38
C ASP A 161 6.33 -7.19 19.93
N MET A 162 5.51 -8.11 19.42
CA MET A 162 4.94 -8.02 18.08
C MET A 162 4.01 -6.82 17.89
N LEU A 163 3.36 -6.34 18.95
CA LEU A 163 2.37 -5.26 18.89
C LEU A 163 3.02 -3.87 18.92
N ARG A 164 4.30 -3.77 19.31
CA ARG A 164 5.05 -2.50 19.28
C ARG A 164 5.05 -1.85 17.90
N VAL A 165 5.19 -2.63 16.83
CA VAL A 165 5.12 -2.07 15.47
C VAL A 165 3.75 -1.50 15.16
N VAL A 166 2.68 -2.09 15.70
CA VAL A 166 1.31 -1.60 15.50
C VAL A 166 1.13 -0.26 16.20
N GLU A 167 1.68 -0.08 17.40
CA GLU A 167 1.66 1.19 18.13
C GLU A 167 2.44 2.30 17.41
N GLU A 168 3.55 1.94 16.77
CA GLU A 168 4.40 2.88 16.02
C GLU A 168 3.78 3.26 14.66
N GLU A 169 3.25 2.31 13.90
CA GLU A 169 2.67 2.57 12.58
C GLU A 169 1.24 3.15 12.66
N ARG A 170 0.53 2.86 13.76
CA ARG A 170 -0.89 3.20 13.99
C ARG A 170 -1.76 2.91 12.76
N PRO A 171 -1.87 1.65 12.34
CA PRO A 171 -2.67 1.30 11.17
C PRO A 171 -4.17 1.40 11.47
N ASP A 172 -4.94 1.75 10.45
CA ASP A 172 -6.40 1.70 10.50
C ASP A 172 -6.90 0.25 10.39
N VAL A 173 -6.17 -0.57 9.63
CA VAL A 173 -6.51 -1.99 9.41
C VAL A 173 -5.28 -2.87 9.62
N ILE A 174 -5.45 -3.97 10.34
CA ILE A 174 -4.56 -5.14 10.26
C ILE A 174 -5.27 -6.20 9.43
N LEU A 175 -4.67 -6.60 8.32
CA LEU A 175 -5.13 -7.75 7.56
C LEU A 175 -4.29 -8.96 7.97
N LEU A 176 -4.94 -10.00 8.50
CA LEU A 176 -4.33 -11.28 8.82
C LEU A 176 -4.34 -12.18 7.58
N GLY A 177 -3.29 -12.99 7.42
CA GLY A 177 -3.27 -14.04 6.40
C GLY A 177 -4.27 -15.14 6.73
N SER A 178 -4.85 -15.78 5.70
CA SER A 178 -5.89 -16.81 5.86
C SER A 178 -5.51 -17.91 6.86
N ASN A 179 -4.27 -18.38 6.80
CA ASN A 179 -3.74 -19.50 7.59
C ASN A 179 -3.02 -19.07 8.88
N GLN A 180 -3.08 -17.80 9.28
CA GLN A 180 -2.42 -17.34 10.50
C GLN A 180 -3.19 -17.79 11.74
N PRO A 181 -2.51 -18.28 12.80
CA PRO A 181 -3.15 -18.89 13.97
C PRO A 181 -3.84 -17.88 14.90
N PHE A 182 -3.64 -16.58 14.71
CA PHE A 182 -4.25 -15.55 15.52
C PHE A 182 -5.73 -15.44 15.20
N LYS A 183 -6.61 -15.43 16.21
CA LYS A 183 -8.03 -15.10 16.03
C LYS A 183 -8.21 -13.58 15.99
N GLU A 184 -9.09 -13.11 15.11
CA GLU A 184 -9.38 -11.70 14.90
C GLU A 184 -9.83 -11.03 16.20
N ALA A 185 -10.77 -11.65 16.91
CA ALA A 185 -11.33 -11.11 18.16
C ALA A 185 -10.28 -10.99 19.28
N GLU A 186 -9.37 -11.97 19.41
CA GLU A 186 -8.31 -11.94 20.43
C GLU A 186 -7.29 -10.84 20.13
N LEU A 187 -6.94 -10.65 18.86
CA LEU A 187 -6.05 -9.56 18.45
C LEU A 187 -6.73 -8.20 18.63
N GLN A 188 -7.99 -8.07 18.22
CA GLN A 188 -8.78 -6.86 18.37
C GLN A 188 -8.84 -6.41 19.85
N GLU A 189 -9.06 -7.34 20.77
CA GLU A 189 -9.09 -7.07 22.21
C GLU A 189 -7.73 -6.61 22.75
N LYS A 190 -6.64 -7.25 22.32
CA LYS A 190 -5.26 -6.82 22.69
C LYS A 190 -4.96 -5.40 22.21
N LEU A 191 -5.42 -5.03 21.03
CA LEU A 191 -5.25 -3.69 20.45
C LEU A 191 -6.07 -2.65 21.22
N ARG A 192 -7.33 -2.96 21.55
CA ARG A 192 -8.18 -2.08 22.36
C ARG A 192 -7.59 -1.79 23.74
N ARG A 193 -7.03 -2.80 24.41
CA ARG A 193 -6.33 -2.62 25.70
C ARG A 193 -5.11 -1.70 25.61
N ARG A 194 -4.53 -1.55 24.42
CA ARG A 194 -3.41 -0.64 24.12
C ARG A 194 -3.88 0.72 23.59
N GLY A 195 -5.18 1.00 23.61
CA GLY A 195 -5.75 2.26 23.13
C GLY A 195 -5.74 2.42 21.60
N LEU A 196 -5.66 1.31 20.86
CA LEU A 196 -5.65 1.31 19.40
C LEU A 196 -7.03 0.94 18.84
N GLU A 197 -7.58 1.78 17.97
CA GLU A 197 -8.87 1.58 17.28
C GLU A 197 -8.74 0.83 15.94
N THR A 198 -7.62 0.13 15.73
CA THR A 198 -7.33 -0.63 14.51
C THR A 198 -8.35 -1.75 14.27
N GLN A 199 -8.89 -1.84 13.06
CA GLN A 199 -9.77 -2.93 12.63
C GLN A 199 -8.96 -4.17 12.24
N VAL A 200 -9.31 -5.35 12.76
CA VAL A 200 -8.68 -6.62 12.36
C VAL A 200 -9.56 -7.36 11.35
N LEU A 201 -9.01 -7.64 10.17
CA LEU A 201 -9.63 -8.40 9.09
C LEU A 201 -8.80 -9.65 8.77
N ARG A 202 -9.37 -10.58 7.99
CA ARG A 202 -8.65 -11.74 7.46
C ARG A 202 -8.79 -11.82 5.95
N ALA A 203 -7.67 -12.06 5.29
CA ALA A 203 -7.61 -12.26 3.85
C ALA A 203 -8.28 -13.58 3.44
N SER A 204 -8.94 -13.57 2.28
CA SER A 204 -9.43 -14.81 1.68
C SER A 204 -8.26 -15.73 1.31
N PRO A 205 -8.44 -17.06 1.39
CA PRO A 205 -7.42 -18.00 0.97
C PRO A 205 -7.21 -17.93 -0.55
N TYR A 206 -6.01 -18.31 -0.98
CA TYR A 206 -5.69 -18.51 -2.39
C TYR A 206 -5.13 -19.91 -2.56
N ASP A 207 -5.81 -20.71 -3.37
CA ASP A 207 -5.42 -22.09 -3.60
C ASP A 207 -4.49 -22.20 -4.81
N CYS A 208 -3.33 -22.81 -4.59
CA CYS A 208 -2.43 -23.22 -5.64
C CYS A 208 -1.47 -24.29 -5.14
N GLU A 209 -0.91 -25.08 -6.05
CA GLU A 209 0.00 -26.18 -5.73
C GLU A 209 1.15 -25.75 -4.83
N LEU A 210 1.82 -24.64 -5.16
CA LEU A 210 3.02 -24.15 -4.47
C LEU A 210 2.77 -22.89 -3.62
N CYS A 211 1.56 -22.74 -3.07
CA CYS A 211 1.17 -21.60 -2.24
C CYS A 211 1.62 -21.68 -0.77
N SER A 212 2.69 -22.43 -0.49
CA SER A 212 3.29 -22.55 0.83
C SER A 212 4.79 -22.76 0.70
N THR A 213 5.57 -22.03 1.48
CA THR A 213 7.03 -22.24 1.56
C THR A 213 7.38 -23.69 1.87
N SER A 214 6.62 -24.38 2.72
CA SER A 214 6.87 -25.80 3.04
C SER A 214 6.64 -26.71 1.84
N LYS A 215 5.62 -26.43 1.01
CA LYS A 215 5.38 -27.18 -0.23
C LYS A 215 6.49 -26.95 -1.25
N ILE A 216 6.96 -25.71 -1.38
CA ILE A 216 8.09 -25.37 -2.26
C ILE A 216 9.36 -26.10 -1.83
N ILE A 217 9.71 -26.03 -0.54
CA ILE A 217 10.88 -26.75 0.00
C ILE A 217 10.72 -28.26 -0.22
N GLY A 218 9.55 -28.83 0.06
CA GLY A 218 9.28 -30.25 -0.17
C GLY A 218 9.46 -30.66 -1.63
N ARG A 219 9.00 -29.84 -2.58
CA ARG A 219 9.20 -30.09 -4.01
C ARG A 219 10.67 -30.03 -4.39
N ILE A 220 11.40 -29.01 -3.92
CA ILE A 220 12.84 -28.87 -4.17
C ILE A 220 13.60 -30.10 -3.65
N LEU A 221 13.31 -30.55 -2.43
CA LEU A 221 13.95 -31.73 -1.85
C LEU A 221 13.64 -33.01 -2.64
N ASN A 222 12.39 -33.21 -3.06
CA ASN A 222 12.01 -34.39 -3.83
C ASN A 222 12.69 -34.46 -5.21
N GLU A 223 12.90 -33.31 -5.86
CA GLU A 223 13.48 -33.24 -7.21
C GLU A 223 15.02 -33.27 -7.20
N LEU A 224 15.65 -32.63 -6.20
CA LEU A 224 17.11 -32.42 -6.16
C LEU A 224 17.83 -33.29 -5.13
N CYS A 225 17.10 -33.92 -4.20
CA CYS A 225 17.65 -34.84 -3.21
C CYS A 225 16.79 -36.12 -3.15
N PRO A 226 16.70 -36.89 -4.26
CA PRO A 226 16.01 -38.16 -4.25
C PRO A 226 16.61 -39.02 -3.13
N ARG A 227 15.76 -39.53 -2.22
CA ARG A 227 16.21 -40.45 -1.17
C ARG A 227 16.87 -41.63 -1.87
N GLU A 228 18.14 -41.89 -1.57
CA GLU A 228 18.81 -43.11 -2.03
C GLU A 228 17.94 -44.31 -1.60
N LEU A 229 17.58 -45.15 -2.59
CA LEU A 229 16.79 -46.38 -2.43
C LEU A 229 17.58 -47.44 -1.67
#